data_AF-A0A7W9ZQH4-F1
#
_entry.id   AF-A0A7W9ZQH4-F1
#
_cell.length_a   1.000
_cell.length_b   1.000
_cell.length_c   1.000
_cell.angle_alpha   90.00
_cell.angle_beta   90.00
_cell.angle_gamma   90.00
#
_symmetry.space_group_name_H-M   'P 1'
#
loop_
_entity.id
_entity.type
_entity.pdbx_description
1 polymer ?
#
loop_
_entity_poly.entity_id
_entity_poly.type
_entity_poly.pdbx_seq_one_letter_code
_entity_poly.pdbx_strand_id
1 'polypeptide(L)'
;MTNSTIDLSASPIRIPVHFHGVVYNADHFPGGARTKGLGGGANCQQYVYELLRHFGFIVPDFRSSELWEDTEYTVVSETMRRFDLVLVNSRPLAWGAHLGLCLGSELILHLSRRIGLPAIEPLAEMIRRDEYSYFIGAKTACRRCLREGQT
;
A
#
# COMPACT_ATOMS: atom_id res chain seq x y z
N MET A 1 9.49 -6.61 22.99
CA MET A 1 8.80 -6.13 21.78
C MET A 1 9.22 -7.05 20.65
N THR A 2 8.35 -7.98 20.25
CA THR A 2 8.65 -8.89 19.14
C THR A 2 8.61 -8.09 17.85
N ASN A 3 9.72 -8.10 17.11
CA ASN A 3 9.81 -7.45 15.82
C ASN A 3 9.09 -8.38 14.82
N SER A 4 7.76 -8.27 14.75
CA SER A 4 6.87 -9.17 13.99
C SER A 4 6.89 -8.90 12.48
N THR A 5 8.04 -8.49 11.93
CA THR A 5 8.23 -8.32 10.51
C THR A 5 8.38 -9.69 9.87
N ILE A 6 7.42 -10.05 9.03
CA ILE A 6 7.41 -11.30 8.29
C ILE A 6 8.19 -11.08 6.99
N ASP A 7 9.05 -12.05 6.64
CA ASP A 7 9.77 -12.10 5.37
C ASP A 7 8.80 -12.06 4.19
N LEU A 8 9.11 -11.29 3.14
CA LEU A 8 8.34 -11.21 1.90
C LEU A 8 8.12 -12.59 1.25
N SER A 9 9.02 -13.56 1.49
CA SER A 9 8.89 -14.94 1.03
C SER A 9 7.64 -15.66 1.58
N ALA A 10 7.13 -15.23 2.73
CA ALA A 10 5.93 -15.78 3.35
C ALA A 10 4.63 -15.08 2.89
N SER A 11 4.71 -14.19 1.90
CA SER A 11 3.54 -13.52 1.33
C SER A 11 2.58 -14.54 0.68
N PRO A 12 1.26 -14.46 0.95
CA PRO A 12 0.26 -15.30 0.27
C PRO A 12 0.01 -14.88 -1.20
N ILE A 13 0.69 -13.83 -1.68
CA ILE A 13 0.72 -13.45 -3.09
C ILE A 13 2.16 -13.45 -3.58
N ARG A 14 2.36 -13.73 -4.88
CA ARG A 14 3.68 -13.64 -5.51
C ARG A 14 4.08 -12.17 -5.67
N ILE A 15 4.88 -11.64 -4.74
CA ILE A 15 5.47 -10.31 -4.84
C ILE A 15 6.60 -10.36 -5.88
N PRO A 16 6.56 -9.56 -6.97
CA PRO A 16 7.59 -9.62 -8.00
C PRO A 16 8.95 -9.20 -7.44
N VAL A 17 10.03 -9.85 -7.89
CA VAL A 17 11.39 -9.70 -7.33
C VAL A 17 11.86 -8.24 -7.26
N HIS A 18 11.52 -7.43 -8.27
CA HIS A 18 11.92 -6.03 -8.32
C HIS A 18 11.24 -5.14 -7.26
N PHE A 19 10.23 -5.64 -6.54
CA PHE A 19 9.66 -4.95 -5.37
C PHE A 19 10.45 -5.20 -4.09
N HIS A 20 11.22 -6.29 -3.97
CA HIS A 20 11.77 -6.74 -2.68
C HIS A 20 12.83 -5.78 -2.13
N GLY A 21 13.63 -5.17 -3.00
CA GLY A 21 14.73 -4.27 -2.63
C GLY A 21 14.38 -2.78 -2.71
N VAL A 22 13.10 -2.41 -2.81
CA VAL A 22 12.72 -1.00 -2.97
C VAL A 22 12.96 -0.25 -1.67
N VAL A 23 13.90 0.70 -1.72
CA VAL A 23 14.21 1.55 -0.56
C VAL A 23 13.15 2.63 -0.36
N TYR A 24 12.87 2.95 0.90
CA TYR A 24 11.99 4.06 1.23
C TYR A 24 12.59 5.39 0.76
N ASN A 25 11.82 6.16 0.01
CA ASN A 25 12.17 7.49 -0.45
C ASN A 25 10.94 8.41 -0.39
N ALA A 26 10.93 9.35 0.55
CA ALA A 26 9.81 10.25 0.79
C ALA A 26 9.51 11.19 -0.40
N ASP A 27 10.52 11.49 -1.22
CA ASP A 27 10.39 12.35 -2.39
C ASP A 27 9.73 11.65 -3.59
N HIS A 28 9.59 10.33 -3.52
CA HIS A 28 9.05 9.49 -4.58
C HIS A 28 7.62 9.06 -4.24
N PHE A 29 6.68 9.96 -4.52
CA PHE A 29 5.25 9.82 -4.22
C PHE A 29 4.40 9.84 -5.51
N PRO A 30 3.14 9.39 -5.48
CA PRO A 30 2.26 9.38 -6.66
C PRO A 30 2.12 10.79 -7.28
N GLY A 31 2.33 10.91 -8.59
CA GLY A 31 2.24 12.19 -9.31
C GLY A 31 3.43 13.14 -9.08
N GLY A 32 4.44 12.74 -8.30
CA GLY A 32 5.64 13.53 -8.09
C GLY A 32 6.50 13.63 -9.36
N ALA A 33 6.99 14.83 -9.69
CA ALA A 33 7.77 15.06 -10.91
C ALA A 33 9.07 14.22 -11.01
N ARG A 34 9.62 13.79 -9.87
CA ARG A 34 10.81 12.94 -9.79
C ARG A 34 10.48 11.44 -9.70
N THR A 35 9.21 11.09 -9.53
CA THR A 35 8.76 9.71 -9.35
C THR A 35 8.61 9.02 -10.71
N LYS A 36 9.30 7.90 -10.90
CA LYS A 36 9.17 7.04 -12.09
C LYS A 36 9.02 5.59 -11.65
N GLY A 37 7.78 5.16 -11.44
CA GLY A 37 7.48 3.83 -10.88
C GLY A 37 8.18 3.63 -9.53
N LEU A 38 9.08 2.65 -9.46
CA LEU A 38 9.89 2.33 -8.27
C LEU A 38 11.37 2.74 -8.41
N GLY A 39 11.76 3.38 -9.52
CA GLY A 39 13.13 3.77 -9.78
C GLY A 39 13.63 4.78 -8.74
N GLY A 40 14.75 4.50 -8.08
CA GLY A 40 15.32 5.35 -7.03
C GLY A 40 14.57 5.30 -5.68
N GLY A 41 13.70 4.30 -5.49
CA GLY A 41 12.91 4.13 -4.28
C GLY A 41 11.48 4.65 -4.43
N ALA A 42 10.70 4.47 -3.36
CA ALA A 42 9.30 4.91 -3.29
C ALA A 42 8.91 5.26 -1.86
N ASN A 43 7.90 6.09 -1.70
CA ASN A 43 7.21 6.21 -0.41
C ASN A 43 6.18 5.07 -0.26
N CYS A 44 5.51 5.03 0.89
CA CYS A 44 4.53 3.98 1.19
C CYS A 44 3.44 3.85 0.11
N GLN A 45 2.90 4.98 -0.34
CA GLN A 45 1.78 5.04 -1.26
C GLN A 45 2.17 4.66 -2.69
N GLN A 46 3.27 5.23 -3.20
CA GLN A 46 3.78 4.90 -4.53
C GLN A 46 4.13 3.41 -4.62
N TYR A 47 4.75 2.84 -3.58
CA TYR A 47 5.09 1.42 -3.55
C TYR A 47 3.85 0.51 -3.71
N VAL A 48 2.78 0.76 -2.96
CA VAL A 48 1.57 -0.07 -3.04
C VAL A 48 0.76 0.18 -4.33
N TYR A 49 0.83 1.39 -4.90
CA TYR A 49 0.19 1.70 -6.18
C TYR A 49 0.86 0.97 -7.33
N GLU A 50 2.19 0.97 -7.39
CA GLU A 50 2.92 0.20 -8.40
C GLU A 50 2.64 -1.30 -8.27
N LEU A 51 2.47 -1.81 -7.05
CA LEU A 51 2.13 -3.22 -6.85
C LEU A 51 0.71 -3.53 -7.35
N LEU A 52 -0.27 -2.67 -7.07
CA LEU A 52 -1.61 -2.80 -7.62
C LEU A 52 -1.61 -2.74 -9.15
N ARG A 53 -0.87 -1.79 -9.74
CA ARG A 53 -0.69 -1.67 -11.19
C ARG A 53 -0.06 -2.92 -11.78
N HIS A 54 0.93 -3.51 -11.12
CA HIS A 54 1.51 -4.79 -11.52
C HIS A 54 0.46 -5.91 -11.58
N PHE A 55 -0.49 -5.94 -10.65
CA PHE A 55 -1.60 -6.89 -10.66
C PHE A 55 -2.75 -6.51 -11.61
N GLY A 56 -2.58 -5.45 -12.40
CA GLY A 56 -3.51 -5.01 -13.44
C GLY A 56 -4.63 -4.11 -12.94
N PHE A 57 -4.56 -3.61 -11.70
CA PHE A 57 -5.51 -2.60 -11.22
C PHE A 57 -5.15 -1.21 -11.74
N ILE A 58 -6.18 -0.40 -11.97
CA ILE A 58 -6.02 1.00 -12.34
C ILE A 58 -6.26 1.84 -11.09
N VAL A 59 -5.21 2.55 -10.66
CA VAL A 59 -5.25 3.49 -9.54
C VAL A 59 -4.59 4.78 -10.00
N PRO A 60 -5.31 5.91 -10.05
CA PRO A 60 -4.72 7.23 -10.34
C PRO A 60 -3.68 7.64 -9.28
N ASP A 61 -2.88 8.65 -9.59
CA ASP A 61 -1.86 9.20 -8.69
C ASP A 61 -2.44 10.08 -7.57
N PHE A 62 -3.50 9.61 -6.94
CA PHE A 62 -4.11 10.27 -5.80
C PHE A 62 -3.12 10.41 -4.65
N ARG A 63 -3.28 11.45 -3.84
CA ARG A 63 -2.76 11.58 -2.48
C ARG A 63 -3.70 10.89 -1.51
N SER A 64 -3.23 10.62 -0.29
CA SER A 64 -3.99 9.83 0.69
C SER A 64 -5.40 10.38 0.99
N SER A 65 -5.59 11.70 1.04
CA SER A 65 -6.93 12.31 1.18
C SER A 65 -7.80 12.10 -0.06
N GLU A 66 -7.24 12.34 -1.25
CA GLU A 66 -7.94 12.16 -2.53
C GLU A 66 -8.35 10.70 -2.72
N LEU A 67 -7.49 9.74 -2.35
CA LEU A 67 -7.81 8.31 -2.34
C LEU A 67 -8.99 8.00 -1.42
N TRP A 68 -9.03 8.63 -0.24
CA TRP A 68 -10.12 8.37 0.71
C TRP A 68 -11.45 8.89 0.19
N GLU A 69 -11.45 10.09 -0.39
CA GLU A 69 -12.61 10.77 -0.97
C GLU A 69 -13.06 10.19 -2.31
N ASP A 70 -12.17 9.54 -3.06
CA ASP A 70 -12.47 8.96 -4.36
C ASP A 70 -13.58 7.91 -4.28
N THR A 71 -14.50 7.97 -5.23
CA THR A 71 -15.59 7.00 -5.39
C THR A 71 -15.67 6.46 -6.82
N GLU A 72 -14.78 6.90 -7.71
CA GLU A 72 -14.79 6.55 -9.13
C GLU A 72 -13.85 5.39 -9.44
N TYR A 73 -12.65 5.39 -8.85
CA TYR A 73 -11.63 4.36 -9.08
C TYR A 73 -11.57 3.38 -7.92
N THR A 74 -11.99 3.81 -6.75
CA THR A 74 -11.95 3.05 -5.51
C THR A 74 -13.25 3.20 -4.73
N VAL A 75 -13.56 2.20 -3.89
CA VAL A 75 -14.71 2.23 -2.96
C VAL A 75 -14.23 1.87 -1.56
N VAL A 76 -14.98 2.31 -0.55
CA VAL A 76 -14.73 1.88 0.83
C VAL A 76 -14.98 0.37 0.94
N SER A 77 -14.03 -0.34 1.56
CA SER A 77 -14.14 -1.77 1.82
C SER A 77 -14.67 -1.98 3.24
N GLU A 78 -15.90 -2.49 3.36
CA GLU A 78 -16.53 -2.78 4.66
C GLU A 78 -15.83 -3.93 5.40
N THR A 79 -15.21 -4.84 4.66
CA THR A 79 -14.42 -5.94 5.22
C THR A 79 -13.15 -6.05 4.41
N MET A 80 -12.01 -5.84 5.07
CA MET A 80 -10.71 -5.80 4.43
C MET A 80 -10.40 -7.12 3.71
N ARG A 81 -10.12 -7.02 2.41
CA ARG A 81 -9.84 -8.13 1.49
C ARG A 81 -8.45 -8.00 0.89
N ARG A 82 -7.98 -9.11 0.31
CA ARG A 82 -6.72 -9.11 -0.46
C ARG A 82 -6.79 -8.05 -1.57
N PHE A 83 -5.71 -7.29 -1.73
CA PHE A 83 -5.54 -6.14 -2.61
C PHE A 83 -6.24 -4.84 -2.18
N ASP A 84 -6.85 -4.79 -1.00
CA ASP A 84 -7.31 -3.51 -0.47
C ASP A 84 -6.15 -2.63 -0.03
N LEU A 85 -6.25 -1.34 -0.32
CA LEU A 85 -5.40 -0.29 0.21
C LEU A 85 -5.83 0.01 1.64
N VAL A 86 -4.91 -0.13 2.58
CA VAL A 86 -5.13 0.07 4.01
C VAL A 86 -4.53 1.40 4.42
N LEU A 87 -5.33 2.25 5.06
CA LEU A 87 -4.92 3.58 5.51
C LEU A 87 -4.85 3.62 7.04
N VAL A 88 -3.66 3.95 7.57
CA VAL A 88 -3.44 4.16 9.00
C VAL A 88 -2.73 5.49 9.22
N ASN A 89 -2.94 6.10 10.39
CA ASN A 89 -2.32 7.38 10.73
C ASN A 89 -2.24 7.53 12.27
N SER A 90 -1.56 8.57 12.73
CA SER A 90 -1.49 8.98 14.14
C SER A 90 -2.72 9.75 14.62
N ARG A 91 -3.64 10.06 13.69
CA ARG A 91 -4.87 10.83 13.90
C ARG A 91 -5.99 10.26 13.02
N PRO A 92 -7.27 10.46 13.34
CA PRO A 92 -8.39 9.99 12.52
C PRO A 92 -8.58 10.86 11.26
N LEU A 93 -7.54 11.03 10.44
CA LEU A 93 -7.52 11.88 9.25
C LEU A 93 -6.80 11.18 8.09
N ALA A 94 -7.42 11.16 6.91
CA ALA A 94 -6.80 10.59 5.71
C ALA A 94 -5.59 11.38 5.22
N TRP A 95 -5.48 12.67 5.56
CA TRP A 95 -4.35 13.50 5.19
C TRP A 95 -3.05 12.98 5.81
N GLY A 96 -2.07 12.70 4.97
CA GLY A 96 -0.77 12.18 5.40
C GLY A 96 -0.81 10.73 5.91
N ALA A 97 -1.90 9.99 5.66
CA ALA A 97 -2.00 8.59 6.06
C ALA A 97 -0.88 7.75 5.46
N HIS A 98 -0.38 6.80 6.24
CA HIS A 98 0.49 5.74 5.76
C HIS A 98 -0.35 4.65 5.10
N LEU A 99 0.11 4.18 3.93
CA LEU A 99 -0.58 3.15 3.17
C LEU A 99 0.14 1.80 3.23
N GLY A 100 -0.67 0.75 3.25
CA GLY A 100 -0.25 -0.63 3.01
C GLY A 100 -1.23 -1.34 2.07
N LEU A 101 -0.84 -2.52 1.59
CA LEU A 101 -1.67 -3.40 0.78
C LEU A 101 -2.05 -4.63 1.61
N CYS A 102 -3.33 -4.91 1.74
CA CYS A 102 -3.80 -6.12 2.40
C CYS A 102 -3.49 -7.34 1.54
N LEU A 103 -2.86 -8.35 2.14
CA LEU A 103 -2.54 -9.63 1.50
C LEU A 103 -3.62 -10.71 1.76
N GLY A 104 -4.59 -10.39 2.62
CA GLY A 104 -5.52 -11.32 3.27
C GLY A 104 -5.12 -11.58 4.72
N SER A 105 -6.05 -12.08 5.53
CA SER A 105 -5.82 -12.42 6.95
C SER A 105 -5.17 -11.29 7.77
N GLU A 106 -5.55 -10.04 7.47
CA GLU A 106 -5.03 -8.83 8.13
C GLU A 106 -3.50 -8.64 8.05
N LEU A 107 -2.84 -9.32 7.10
CA LEU A 107 -1.42 -9.10 6.80
C LEU A 107 -1.28 -7.95 5.82
N ILE A 108 -0.44 -6.97 6.19
CA ILE A 108 -0.26 -5.73 5.44
C ILE A 108 1.16 -5.70 4.88
N LEU A 109 1.28 -5.67 3.57
CA LEU A 109 2.52 -5.34 2.88
C LEU A 109 2.66 -3.83 2.78
N HIS A 110 3.78 -3.27 3.25
CA HIS A 110 4.00 -1.83 3.21
C HIS A 110 5.49 -1.50 3.12
N LEU A 111 5.78 -0.27 2.70
CA LEU A 111 7.12 0.32 2.71
C LEU A 111 7.09 1.55 3.63
N SER A 112 7.83 1.53 4.73
CA SER A 112 7.80 2.60 5.72
C SER A 112 9.16 3.27 5.91
N ARG A 113 9.17 4.52 6.35
CA ARG A 113 10.39 5.24 6.73
C ARG A 113 11.15 4.51 7.85
N ARG A 114 10.41 3.92 8.79
CA ARG A 114 10.96 3.23 9.97
C ARG A 114 11.77 2.00 9.60
N ILE A 115 11.26 1.20 8.66
CA ILE A 115 11.91 -0.06 8.23
C ILE A 115 12.89 0.18 7.09
N GLY A 116 12.61 1.15 6.21
CA GLY A 116 13.46 1.49 5.06
C GLY A 116 13.35 0.53 3.87
N LEU A 117 12.79 -0.66 4.08
CA LEU A 117 12.55 -1.71 3.08
C LEU A 117 11.10 -2.23 3.21
N PRO A 118 10.60 -2.95 2.18
CA PRO A 118 9.25 -3.51 2.24
C PRO A 118 9.16 -4.60 3.31
N ALA A 119 8.04 -4.62 4.00
CA ALA A 119 7.78 -5.50 5.12
C ALA A 119 6.34 -5.99 5.09
N ILE A 120 6.11 -7.17 5.68
CA ILE A 120 4.76 -7.66 5.98
C ILE A 120 4.58 -7.62 7.49
N GLU A 121 3.54 -6.94 7.94
CA GLU A 121 3.19 -6.85 9.35
C GLU A 121 1.69 -7.10 9.53
N PRO A 122 1.25 -7.78 10.61
CA PRO A 122 -0.17 -7.82 10.95
C PRO A 122 -0.68 -6.42 11.27
N LEU A 123 -1.90 -6.07 10.82
CA LEU A 123 -2.50 -4.76 11.08
C LEU A 123 -2.55 -4.45 12.59
N ALA A 124 -2.92 -5.44 13.40
CA ALA A 124 -2.97 -5.34 14.85
C ALA A 124 -1.61 -5.03 15.51
N GLU A 125 -0.48 -5.33 14.86
CA GLU A 125 0.85 -4.94 15.32
C GLU A 125 1.19 -3.51 14.89
N MET A 126 0.81 -3.13 13.66
CA MET A 126 1.06 -1.79 13.14
C MET A 126 0.36 -0.72 13.97
N ILE A 127 -0.93 -0.92 14.29
CA ILE A 127 -1.75 0.08 15.01
C ILE A 127 -1.40 0.23 16.49
N ARG A 128 -0.47 -0.58 17.02
CA ARG A 128 0.08 -0.38 18.38
C ARG A 128 1.17 0.68 18.44
N ARG A 129 1.59 1.22 17.29
CA ARG A 129 2.58 2.27 17.20
C ARG A 129 1.89 3.62 17.10
N ASP A 130 2.40 4.61 17.80
CA ASP A 130 1.80 5.95 17.88
C ASP A 130 1.58 6.55 16.49
N GLU A 131 2.52 6.35 15.56
CA GLU A 131 2.44 6.87 14.19
C GLU A 131 1.29 6.26 13.36
N TYR A 132 0.75 5.10 13.75
CA TYR A 132 -0.28 4.33 13.02
C TYR A 132 -1.49 3.98 13.90
N SER A 133 -1.61 4.62 15.06
CA SER A 133 -2.57 4.29 16.11
C SER A 133 -4.05 4.37 15.70
N TYR A 134 -4.36 5.06 14.60
CA TYR A 134 -5.69 5.16 14.03
C TYR A 134 -5.77 4.41 12.69
N PHE A 135 -6.58 3.36 12.67
CA PHE A 135 -7.03 2.75 11.42
C PHE A 135 -8.16 3.60 10.84
N ILE A 136 -7.91 4.19 9.67
CA ILE A 136 -8.87 5.06 8.98
C ILE A 136 -9.89 4.21 8.23
N GLY A 137 -9.40 3.17 7.56
CA GLY A 137 -10.22 2.27 6.77
C GLY A 137 -9.44 1.61 5.65
N ALA A 138 -10.19 0.92 4.79
CA ALA A 138 -9.66 0.24 3.61
C ALA A 138 -10.40 0.70 2.35
N LYS A 139 -9.68 0.75 1.22
CA LYS A 139 -10.22 1.08 -0.09
C LYS A 139 -9.91 -0.04 -1.09
N THR A 140 -10.92 -0.46 -1.85
CA THR A 140 -10.77 -1.45 -2.93
C THR A 140 -10.67 -0.73 -4.26
N ALA A 141 -9.68 -1.07 -5.10
CA ALA A 141 -9.63 -0.60 -6.48
C ALA A 141 -10.66 -1.33 -7.35
N CYS A 142 -11.53 -0.59 -8.03
CA CYS A 142 -12.67 -1.11 -8.78
C CYS A 142 -12.36 -1.38 -10.26
N ARG A 143 -11.30 -0.77 -10.79
CA ARG A 143 -10.98 -0.80 -12.22
C ARG A 143 -9.75 -1.66 -12.48
N ARG A 144 -9.79 -2.39 -13.60
CA ARG A 144 -8.67 -3.20 -14.08
C ARG A 144 -8.37 -2.86 -15.54
N CYS A 145 -7.11 -2.96 -15.91
CA CYS A 145 -6.72 -2.96 -17.32
C CYS A 145 -7.24 -4.26 -17.94
N LEU A 146 -7.89 -4.17 -19.11
CA LEU A 146 -8.23 -5.35 -19.90
C LEU A 146 -6.92 -6.04 -20.27
N ARG A 147 -6.77 -7.33 -19.93
CA ARG A 147 -5.68 -8.12 -20.49
C ARG A 147 -6.01 -8.36 -21.95
N GLU A 148 -5.31 -7.72 -22.87
CA GLU A 148 -5.29 -8.19 -24.26
C GLU A 148 -4.64 -9.58 -24.29
N GLY A 149 -5.39 -10.58 -24.77
CA GLY A 149 -4.86 -11.88 -25.19
C GLY A 149 -4.38 -12.83 -24.09
N GLN A 150 -5.31 -13.56 -23.47
CA GLN A 150 -5.07 -14.96 -23.12
C GLN A 150 -6.17 -15.80 -23.77
N THR A 151 -5.95 -16.13 -25.05
CA THR A 151 -6.49 -17.35 -25.68
C THR A 151 -5.58 -18.51 -25.36
#